data_AF-A0A2S5NNF7-F1
#
_entry.id   AF-A0A2S5NNF7-F1
#
_cell.length_a   1.000
_cell.length_b   1.000
_cell.length_c   1.000
_cell.angle_alpha   90.00
_cell.angle_beta   90.00
_cell.angle_gamma   90.00
#
_symmetry.space_group_name_H-M   'P 1'
#
loop_
_entity.id
_entity.type
_entity.pdbx_description
1 polymer ?
#
loop_
_entity_poly.entity_id
_entity_poly.type
_entity_poly.pdbx_seq_one_letter_code
_entity_poly.pdbx_strand_id
1 'polypeptide(L)' 'MHNQREHLLRICQQLAQLGLNKGTSGNASVRFGDGFLVTPSGMPVEEMTADSMVNMEFDGSYEAHNQLKSLKPS' A
#
# COMPACT_ATOMS: atom_id res chain seq x y z
N MET A 1 -0.38 -3.18 19.66
CA MET A 1 -1.06 -2.36 18.63
C MET A 1 -0.56 -2.85 17.28
N HIS A 2 -1.43 -3.24 16.36
CA HIS A 2 -0.99 -3.67 15.03
C HIS A 2 -0.65 -2.46 14.17
N ASN A 3 0.55 -2.46 13.58
CA ASN A 3 0.96 -1.48 12.59
C ASN A 3 0.07 -1.68 11.33
N GLN A 4 -0.74 -0.68 10.98
CA GLN A 4 -1.69 -0.81 9.86
C GLN A 4 -0.99 -1.07 8.52
N ARG A 5 0.25 -0.58 8.36
CA ARG A 5 1.07 -0.82 7.17
C ARG A 5 1.41 -2.30 7.00
N GLU A 6 1.81 -2.95 8.10
CA GLU A 6 2.09 -4.39 8.12
C GLU A 6 0.82 -5.21 7.86
N HIS A 7 -0.31 -4.78 8.41
CA HIS A 7 -1.58 -5.44 8.18
C HIS A 7 -1.97 -5.36 6.69
N LEU A 8 -1.91 -4.18 6.10
CA LEU A 8 -2.22 -3.97 4.68
C LEU A 8 -1.30 -4.81 3.79
N LEU A 9 0.02 -4.79 4.05
CA LEU A 9 0.99 -5.61 3.33
C LEU A 9 0.63 -7.11 3.39
N ARG A 10 0.30 -7.63 4.58
CA ARG A 10 -0.04 -9.03 4.77
C ARG A 10 -1.28 -9.43 3.96
N ILE A 11 -2.31 -8.59 3.94
CA ILE A 11 -3.52 -8.84 3.14
C ILE A 11 -3.18 -8.84 1.65
N CYS A 12 -2.40 -7.86 1.17
CA CYS A 12 -1.95 -7.82 -0.22
C CYS A 12 -1.21 -9.11 -0.62
N GLN A 13 -0.27 -9.55 0.21
CA GLN A 13 0.49 -10.79 -0.02
C GLN A 13 -0.42 -12.03 -0.03
N GLN A 14 -1.41 -12.10 0.85
CA GLN A 14 -2.39 -13.19 0.85
C GLN A 14 -3.25 -13.20 -0.42
N LEU A 15 -3.71 -12.04 -0.87
CA LEU A 15 -4.48 -11.93 -2.12
C LEU A 15 -3.64 -12.34 -3.34
N ALA A 16 -2.35 -11.97 -3.36
CA ALA A 16 -1.42 -12.39 -4.40
C ALA A 16 -1.20 -13.92 -4.38
N GLN A 17 -0.99 -14.51 -3.20
CA GLN A 17 -0.83 -15.97 -3.03
C GLN A 17 -2.07 -16.76 -3.46
N LEU A 18 -3.27 -16.21 -3.23
CA LEU A 18 -4.53 -16.79 -3.70
C LEU A 18 -4.74 -16.62 -5.21
N GLY A 19 -3.84 -15.92 -5.91
CA GLY A 19 -3.93 -15.65 -7.35
C GLY A 19 -5.02 -14.64 -7.72
N LEU A 20 -5.52 -13.88 -6.74
CA LEU A 20 -6.56 -12.86 -6.95
C LEU A 20 -5.95 -11.55 -7.46
N ASN A 21 -4.70 -11.27 -7.09
CA ASN A 21 -3.92 -10.13 -7.58
C ASN A 21 -2.69 -10.65 -8.33
N LYS A 22 -2.82 -10.96 -9.62
CA LYS A 22 -1.69 -11.37 -10.48
C LYS A 22 -1.06 -10.15 -11.14
N GLY A 23 0.27 -10.04 -11.07
CA GLY A 23 1.02 -8.92 -11.66
C GLY A 23 0.92 -7.65 -10.80
N THR A 24 0.93 -6.49 -11.44
CA THR A 24 0.77 -5.17 -10.76
C THR A 24 -0.66 -4.68 -10.71
N SER A 25 -1.64 -5.44 -11.23
CA SER A 25 -3.05 -5.09 -11.16
C SER A 25 -3.65 -5.59 -9.85
N GLY A 26 -4.11 -4.67 -9.00
CA GLY A 26 -4.77 -4.98 -7.73
C GLY A 26 -4.31 -4.05 -6.61
N ASN A 27 -5.13 -3.07 -6.28
CA ASN A 27 -4.87 -2.04 -5.28
C ASN A 27 -5.53 -2.46 -3.97
N ALA A 28 -4.92 -2.15 -2.84
CA ALA A 28 -5.58 -2.29 -1.56
C ALA A 28 -5.35 -1.05 -0.69
N SER A 29 -6.36 -0.67 0.08
CA SER A 29 -6.28 0.44 1.02
C SER A 29 -6.98 0.13 2.34
N VAL A 30 -6.57 0.86 3.38
CA VAL A 30 -7.19 0.81 4.72
C VAL A 30 -7.28 2.22 5.29
N ARG A 31 -8.39 2.53 5.99
CA ARG A 31 -8.56 3.83 6.66
C ARG A 31 -7.48 4.03 7.73
N PHE A 32 -6.85 5.20 7.70
CA PHE A 32 -5.77 5.57 8.61
C PHE A 32 -5.79 7.07 8.87
N GLY A 33 -5.87 7.48 10.14
CA GLY A 33 -5.97 8.89 10.49
C GLY A 33 -7.16 9.57 9.80
N ASP A 34 -6.89 10.73 9.20
CA ASP A 34 -7.85 11.53 8.42
C ASP A 34 -7.90 11.15 6.92
N GLY A 35 -7.23 10.06 6.55
CA GLY A 35 -7.15 9.56 5.18
C GLY A 35 -7.11 8.03 5.12
N PHE A 36 -6.20 7.50 4.31
CA PHE A 36 -6.01 6.07 4.14
C PHE A 36 -4.58 5.72 3.69
N LEU A 37 -4.14 4.52 4.08
CA LEU A 37 -2.96 3.90 3.50
C LEU A 37 -3.37 3.15 2.24
N VAL A 38 -2.55 3.23 1.19
CA VAL A 38 -2.76 2.52 -0.08
C VAL A 38 -1.46 1.91 -0.58
N THR A 39 -1.56 0.81 -1.31
CA THR A 39 -0.43 0.21 -2.05
C THR A 39 0.18 1.20 -3.04
N PRO A 40 1.49 1.15 -3.29
CA PRO A 40 2.11 1.98 -4.31
C PRO A 40 1.82 1.47 -5.73
N SER A 41 1.75 2.39 -6.69
CA SER A 41 1.56 2.07 -8.11
C SER A 41 2.79 1.41 -8.72
N GLY A 42 2.58 0.39 -9.55
CA GLY A 42 3.65 -0.21 -10.37
C GLY A 42 4.69 -1.04 -9.61
N MET A 43 4.49 -1.29 -8.31
CA MET A 43 5.36 -2.13 -7.51
C MET A 43 4.78 -3.55 -7.38
N PRO A 44 5.56 -4.62 -7.67
CA PRO A 44 5.15 -5.99 -7.40
C PRO A 44 4.90 -6.22 -5.90
N VAL A 45 3.88 -7.01 -5.55
CA VAL A 45 3.53 -7.29 -4.13
C VAL A 45 4.68 -7.98 -3.40
N GLU A 46 5.50 -8.75 -4.12
CA GLU A 46 6.67 -9.46 -3.60
C GLU A 46 7.80 -8.52 -3.17
N GLU A 47 7.86 -7.31 -3.74
CA GLU A 47 8.86 -6.28 -3.44
C GLU A 47 8.35 -5.25 -2.40
N MET A 48 7.05 -5.29 -2.09
CA MET A 48 6.45 -4.36 -1.13
C MET A 48 6.91 -4.64 0.31
N THR A 49 7.13 -3.56 1.04
CA THR A 49 7.34 -3.56 2.48
C THR A 49 6.26 -2.71 3.16
N ALA A 50 6.21 -2.70 4.49
CA ALA A 50 5.29 -1.84 5.23
C ALA A 50 5.53 -0.34 4.90
N ASP A 51 6.78 0.05 4.68
CA ASP A 51 7.16 1.42 4.34
C ASP A 51 6.79 1.80 2.91
N SER A 52 6.52 0.82 2.04
CA SER A 52 6.06 1.06 0.68
C SER A 52 4.63 1.60 0.61
N MET A 53 3.83 1.47 1.67
CA MET A 53 2.46 1.98 1.69
C MET A 53 2.46 3.52 1.65
N VAL A 54 1.62 4.10 0.81
CA VAL A 54 1.51 5.56 0.66
C VAL A 54 0.36 6.04 1.54
N ASN A 55 0.59 7.09 2.34
CA ASN A 55 -0.49 7.75 3.06
C ASN A 55 -1.15 8.76 2.14
N MET A 56 -2.47 8.74 2.01
CA MET A 56 -3.21 9.61 1.12
C MET A 56 -4.38 10.24 1.89
N GLU A 57 -4.52 11.55 1.75
CA GLU A 57 -5.64 12.31 2.28
C GLU A 57 -6.82 12.28 1.30
N PHE A 58 -8.04 12.58 1.78
CA PHE A 58 -9.22 12.59 0.92
C PHE A 58 -9.26 13.71 -0.13
N ASP A 59 -8.41 14.73 0.02
CA ASP A 59 -8.25 15.80 -0.97
C ASP A 59 -7.31 15.42 -2.14
N GLY A 60 -6.71 14.23 -2.07
CA GLY A 60 -5.79 13.71 -3.08
C GLY A 60 -4.32 14.02 -2.84
N SER A 61 -3.97 14.75 -1.78
CA SER A 61 -2.59 14.88 -1.33
C SER A 61 -2.08 13.55 -0.76
N TYR A 62 -0.78 13.30 -0.89
CA TYR A 62 -0.18 12.05 -0.41
C TYR A 62 1.25 12.24 0.07
N GLU A 63 1.64 11.38 1.00
CA GLU A 63 3.00 11.28 1.55
C GLU A 63 3.50 9.83 1.48
N ALA A 64 4.69 9.66 0.92
CA ALA A 64 5.41 8.40 0.94
C ALA A 64 6.51 8.41 2.01
N HIS A 65 6.95 7.24 2.46
CA HIS A 65 8.01 7.12 3.45
C HIS A 65 9.29 7.84 2.97
N ASN A 66 10.06 8.45 3.88
CA ASN A 66 11.18 9.34 3.57
C ASN A 66 12.26 8.74 2.64
N GLN A 67 12.44 7.42 2.65
CA GLN A 67 13.40 6.70 1.80
C GLN A 67 12.78 6.27 0.45
N LEU A 68 11.47 6.43 0.27
CA LEU A 68 10.66 5.95 -0.85
C LEU A 68 9.77 7.08 -1.43
N LYS A 69 10.27 8.33 -1.44
CA LYS A 69 9.52 9.53 -1.86
C LYS A 69 9.03 9.51 -3.32
N SER A 70 9.55 8.61 -4.15
CA SER A 70 9.13 8.44 -5.54
C SER A 70 7.87 7.58 -5.71
N LEU A 71 7.42 6.90 -4.65
CA LEU A 71 6.22 6.05 -4.72
C LEU A 71 4.97 6.92 -4.87
N LYS A 72 4.16 6.55 -5.85
CA LYS A 72 2.84 7.14 -6.09
C LYS A 72 1.77 6.20 -5.58
N PRO A 73 0.62 6.70 -5.10
CA PRO A 73 -0.52 5.83 -4.81
C PRO A 73 -1.00 5.14 -6.10
N SER A 74 -1.46 3.90 -5.97
CA SER A 74 -1.98 3.07 -7.09
C SER A 74 -3.38 3.47 -7.55
#